data_AF-A0AAW8D5L6-F1
#
_entry.id   AF-A0AAW8D5L6-F1
#
_cell.length_a   1.000
_cell.length_b   1.000
_cell.length_c   1.000
_cell.angle_alpha   90.00
_cell.angle_beta   90.00
_cell.angle_gamma   90.00
#
_symmetry.space_group_name_H-M   'P 1'
#
loop_
_entity.id
_entity.type
_entity.pdbx_description
1 polymer ?
#
loop_
_entity_poly.entity_id
_entity_poly.type
_entity_poly.pdbx_seq_one_letter_code
_entity_poly.pdbx_strand_id
1 'polypeptide(L)'
;MSTAALLERPAARQAHAAESALALLDKHMEGVQIVQSSSAALPGEIEAGDLLRIDFDQHCFGCDGVYLLRTQNGWTGVRRITSTVRGPLIEERQRRTPLGSNVQILGRVLQVYAPRQSCFAEAFTQ
;
A
#
# COMPACT_ATOMS: atom_id res chain seq x y z
N MET A 1 -46.87 -13.45 28.93
CA MET A 1 -46.13 -12.18 28.84
C MET A 1 -44.75 -12.51 28.27
N SER A 2 -44.42 -12.00 27.09
CA SER A 2 -43.28 -12.44 26.27
C SER A 2 -42.07 -11.52 26.45
N THR A 3 -40.96 -12.06 26.95
CA THR A 3 -39.66 -11.36 27.05
C THR A 3 -38.85 -11.58 25.77
N ALA A 4 -39.12 -10.77 24.74
CA ALA A 4 -38.25 -10.66 23.57
C ALA A 4 -37.33 -9.45 23.75
N ALA A 5 -36.28 -9.60 24.55
CA ALA A 5 -35.26 -8.57 24.74
C ALA A 5 -34.14 -8.74 23.71
N LEU A 6 -34.06 -7.76 22.82
CA LEU A 6 -32.85 -7.16 22.26
C LEU A 6 -31.62 -8.07 22.09
N LEU A 7 -31.50 -8.66 20.91
CA LEU A 7 -30.25 -9.20 20.37
C LEU A 7 -29.81 -8.34 19.17
N GLU A 8 -29.68 -7.03 19.40
CA GLU A 8 -29.12 -6.10 18.42
C GLU A 8 -27.58 -6.16 18.44
N ARG A 9 -27.08 -7.18 17.73
CA ARG A 9 -25.95 -7.15 16.79
C ARG A 9 -24.67 -6.36 17.20
N PRO A 10 -23.61 -7.05 17.68
CA PRO A 10 -22.26 -6.48 17.80
C PRO A 10 -21.61 -6.05 16.45
N ALA A 11 -22.16 -6.48 15.31
CA ALA A 11 -21.60 -6.20 13.98
C ALA A 11 -21.66 -4.71 13.59
N ALA A 12 -22.69 -3.97 14.01
CA ALA A 12 -22.83 -2.56 13.65
C ALA A 12 -21.78 -1.65 14.32
N ARG A 13 -21.36 -1.98 15.54
CA ARG A 13 -20.29 -1.25 16.26
C ARG A 13 -18.90 -1.51 15.67
N GLN A 14 -18.64 -2.72 15.18
CA GLN A 14 -17.37 -3.06 14.53
C GLN A 14 -17.19 -2.37 13.17
N ALA A 15 -18.26 -2.25 12.37
CA ALA A 15 -18.20 -1.54 11.09
C ALA A 15 -17.86 -0.05 11.28
N HIS A 16 -18.52 0.63 12.24
CA HIS A 16 -18.28 2.05 12.52
C HIS A 16 -16.86 2.32 13.06
N ALA A 17 -16.29 1.38 13.84
CA ALA A 17 -14.92 1.50 14.33
C ALA A 17 -13.87 1.33 13.21
N ALA A 18 -14.11 0.42 12.25
CA ALA A 18 -13.25 0.23 11.10
C ALA A 18 -13.27 1.44 10.14
N GLU A 19 -14.46 2.02 9.89
CA GLU A 19 -14.61 3.24 9.10
C GLU A 19 -13.93 4.44 9.75
N SER A 20 -14.02 4.56 11.08
CA SER A 20 -13.35 5.65 11.82
C SER A 20 -11.82 5.53 11.80
N ALA A 21 -11.28 4.31 11.84
CA ALA A 21 -9.83 4.08 11.72
C ALA A 21 -9.31 4.38 10.30
N LEU A 22 -10.10 4.07 9.27
CA LEU A 22 -9.78 4.41 7.87
C LEU A 22 -9.79 5.93 7.63
N ALA A 23 -10.77 6.65 8.19
CA ALA A 23 -10.83 8.11 8.10
C ALA A 23 -9.68 8.80 8.87
N LEU A 24 -9.20 8.20 9.96
CA LEU A 24 -8.02 8.68 10.68
C LEU A 24 -6.73 8.45 9.90
N LEU A 25 -6.59 7.32 9.20
CA LEU A 25 -5.44 7.06 8.32
C LEU A 25 -5.38 8.07 7.17
N ASP A 26 -6.52 8.40 6.55
CA ASP A 26 -6.57 9.38 5.46
C ASP A 26 -6.22 10.81 5.93
N LYS A 27 -6.37 11.13 7.23
CA LYS A 27 -6.04 12.44 7.79
C LYS A 27 -4.56 12.63 8.15
N HIS A 28 -3.77 11.56 8.13
CA HIS A 28 -2.35 11.57 8.52
C HIS A 28 -1.39 11.30 7.36
N MET A 29 -1.90 11.17 6.14
CA MET A 29 -1.11 10.91 4.93
C MET A 29 -0.92 12.21 4.13
N GLU A 30 -0.17 13.16 4.69
CA GLU A 30 0.28 14.36 3.97
C GLU A 30 1.81 14.39 3.91
N GLY A 31 2.33 14.96 2.82
CA GLY A 31 3.75 15.16 2.60
C GLY A 31 4.55 13.87 2.37
N VAL A 32 5.85 13.96 2.62
CA VAL A 32 6.79 12.85 2.42
C VAL A 32 7.04 12.14 3.75
N GLN A 33 6.82 10.83 3.80
CA GLN A 33 7.05 10.01 5.00
C GLN A 33 7.90 8.79 4.69
N ILE A 34 8.50 8.21 5.74
CA ILE A 34 9.22 6.95 5.67
C ILE A 34 8.36 5.86 6.28
N VAL A 35 8.04 4.84 5.48
CA VAL A 35 7.21 3.70 5.88
C VAL A 35 8.02 2.43 5.78
N GLN A 36 7.98 1.59 6.82
CA GLN A 36 8.60 0.27 6.76
C GLN A 36 7.67 -0.73 6.07
N SER A 37 8.17 -1.47 5.09
CA SER A 37 7.42 -2.55 4.45
C SER A 37 7.28 -3.74 5.38
N SER A 38 6.06 -4.16 5.67
CA SER A 38 5.78 -5.34 6.52
C SER A 38 5.90 -6.67 5.78
N SER A 39 5.93 -6.65 4.44
CA SER A 39 5.94 -7.85 3.60
C SER A 39 6.70 -7.61 2.30
N ALA A 40 7.04 -8.68 1.59
CA ALA A 40 7.62 -8.56 0.25
C ALA A 40 6.55 -8.08 -0.74
N ALA A 41 6.60 -6.78 -1.07
CA ALA A 41 5.62 -6.16 -1.95
C ALA A 41 6.00 -6.31 -3.42
N LEU A 42 7.31 -6.25 -3.72
CA LEU A 42 7.89 -6.43 -5.05
C LEU A 42 9.18 -7.26 -4.90
N PRO A 43 9.12 -8.60 -5.02
CA PRO A 43 10.29 -9.45 -4.83
C PRO A 43 11.48 -9.03 -5.72
N GLY A 44 12.66 -8.88 -5.12
CA GLY A 44 13.89 -8.38 -5.74
C GLY A 44 14.07 -6.86 -5.69
N GLU A 45 13.01 -6.09 -5.42
CA GLU A 45 13.04 -4.62 -5.38
C GLU A 45 12.65 -4.05 -4.01
N ILE A 46 11.56 -4.56 -3.43
CA ILE A 46 11.01 -4.20 -2.12
C ILE A 46 10.62 -5.48 -1.39
N GLU A 47 11.40 -5.84 -0.38
CA GLU A 47 11.09 -6.96 0.51
C GLU A 47 10.59 -6.47 1.88
N ALA A 48 10.23 -7.41 2.73
CA ALA A 48 9.93 -7.14 4.13
C ALA A 48 11.13 -6.47 4.84
N GLY A 49 10.84 -5.43 5.62
CA GLY A 49 11.82 -4.67 6.40
C GLY A 49 12.43 -3.45 5.68
N ASP A 50 12.22 -3.31 4.37
CA ASP A 50 12.71 -2.13 3.63
C ASP A 50 12.00 -0.85 4.07
N LEU A 51 12.72 0.27 4.04
CA LEU A 51 12.17 1.59 4.33
C LEU A 51 11.84 2.30 3.02
N LEU A 52 10.60 2.74 2.88
CA LEU A 52 10.06 3.38 1.70
C LEU A 52 9.86 4.86 1.98
N ARG A 53 10.54 5.71 1.22
CA ARG A 53 10.24 7.15 1.22
C ARG A 53 9.08 7.39 0.26
N ILE A 54 7.91 7.70 0.79
CA ILE A 54 6.65 7.82 0.05
C ILE A 54 6.18 9.28 0.08
N ASP A 55 5.84 9.81 -1.09
CA ASP A 55 5.14 11.07 -1.26
C ASP A 55 3.63 10.82 -1.28
N PHE A 56 2.95 11.19 -0.20
CA PHE A 56 1.50 11.04 -0.04
C PHE A 56 0.71 12.18 -0.69
N ASP A 57 1.37 13.28 -1.09
CA ASP A 57 0.71 14.34 -1.84
C ASP A 57 0.42 13.89 -3.29
N GLN A 58 1.11 12.85 -3.78
CA GLN A 58 0.90 12.25 -5.09
C GLN A 58 -0.14 11.11 -5.08
N HIS A 59 -1.42 11.48 -5.01
CA HIS A 59 -2.59 10.57 -4.99
C HIS A 59 -3.14 10.21 -6.39
N CYS A 60 -2.39 10.48 -7.45
CA CYS A 60 -2.76 10.16 -8.83
C CYS A 60 -1.58 9.62 -9.65
N PHE A 61 -1.90 8.92 -10.73
CA PHE A 61 -0.88 8.44 -11.66
C PHE A 61 -0.34 9.63 -12.47
N GLY A 62 0.94 9.94 -12.28
CA GLY A 62 1.63 11.00 -13.03
C GLY A 62 2.63 10.44 -14.05
N CYS A 63 3.34 9.38 -13.69
CA CYS A 63 4.37 8.76 -14.53
C CYS A 63 4.66 7.32 -14.09
N ASP A 64 5.44 6.60 -14.88
CA ASP A 64 5.90 5.25 -14.53
C ASP A 64 6.65 5.24 -13.20
N GLY A 65 6.40 4.22 -12.39
CA GLY A 65 7.04 4.12 -11.09
C GLY A 65 6.35 3.16 -10.15
N VAL A 66 6.73 3.27 -8.88
CA VAL A 66 6.24 2.43 -7.80
C VAL A 66 5.31 3.26 -6.92
N TYR A 67 4.12 2.73 -6.65
CA TYR A 67 3.04 3.44 -5.96
C TYR A 67 2.51 2.60 -4.81
N LEU A 68 2.14 3.27 -3.73
CA LEU A 68 1.34 2.70 -2.66
C LEU A 68 -0.13 2.74 -3.07
N LEU A 69 -0.78 1.59 -3.05
CA LEU A 69 -2.14 1.40 -3.50
C LEU A 69 -3.02 0.88 -2.37
N ARG A 70 -4.30 1.26 -2.41
CA ARG A 70 -5.36 0.68 -1.58
C ARG A 70 -6.49 0.21 -2.47
N THR A 71 -6.98 -1.00 -2.27
CA THR A 71 -8.15 -1.54 -2.96
C THR A 71 -9.40 -1.37 -2.10
N GLN A 72 -10.58 -1.41 -2.73
CA GLN A 72 -11.88 -1.31 -2.03
C GLN A 72 -12.11 -2.36 -0.93
N ASN A 73 -11.46 -3.52 -1.02
CA ASN A 73 -11.53 -4.55 0.04
C ASN A 73 -10.57 -4.29 1.21
N GLY A 74 -9.92 -3.12 1.26
CA GLY A 74 -9.02 -2.70 2.34
C GLY A 74 -7.59 -3.20 2.22
N TRP A 75 -7.23 -4.00 1.20
CA TRP A 75 -5.83 -4.36 0.98
C TRP A 75 -5.02 -3.12 0.62
N THR A 76 -3.86 -2.97 1.27
CA THR A 76 -2.91 -1.90 1.01
C THR A 76 -1.55 -2.51 0.69
N GLY A 77 -0.90 -2.04 -0.36
CA GLY A 77 0.40 -2.55 -0.75
C GLY A 77 1.02 -1.79 -1.90
N VAL A 78 2.27 -2.12 -2.19
CA VAL A 78 3.07 -1.40 -3.18
C VAL A 78 3.05 -2.17 -4.51
N ARG A 79 2.88 -1.45 -5.62
CA ARG A 79 2.92 -2.01 -6.97
C ARG A 79 3.60 -1.07 -7.96
N ARG A 80 4.12 -1.64 -9.03
CA ARG A 80 4.64 -0.89 -10.17
C ARG A 80 3.49 -0.55 -11.11
N ILE A 81 3.41 0.72 -11.51
CA ILE A 81 2.46 1.20 -12.52
C ILE A 81 3.26 1.70 -13.72
N THR A 82 2.86 1.28 -14.92
CA THR A 82 3.46 1.71 -16.19
C THR A 82 2.40 2.29 -17.12
N SER A 83 2.75 3.35 -17.83
CA SER A 83 1.90 3.99 -18.82
C SER A 83 1.89 3.19 -20.11
N THR A 84 0.72 3.07 -20.73
CA THR A 84 0.58 2.55 -22.08
C THR A 84 -0.36 3.43 -22.89
N VAL A 85 -0.41 3.21 -24.20
CA VAL A 85 -1.38 3.89 -25.09
C VAL A 85 -2.85 3.62 -24.72
N ARG A 86 -3.12 2.57 -23.93
CA ARG A 86 -4.48 2.22 -23.44
C ARG A 86 -4.74 2.69 -22.01
N GLY A 87 -3.79 3.39 -21.39
CA GLY A 87 -3.85 3.83 -19.99
C GLY A 87 -2.85 3.11 -19.08
N PRO A 88 -2.83 3.47 -17.79
CA PRO A 88 -1.91 2.89 -16.81
C PRO A 88 -2.23 1.42 -16.48
N LEU A 89 -1.17 0.61 -16.37
CA LEU A 89 -1.24 -0.80 -16.00
C LEU A 89 -0.48 -1.06 -14.70
N ILE A 90 -1.05 -1.89 -13.83
CA ILE A 90 -0.39 -2.46 -12.65
C ILE A 90 0.38 -3.72 -13.08
N GLU A 91 1.64 -3.80 -12.70
CA GLU A 91 2.46 -5.00 -12.92
C GLU A 91 2.47 -5.90 -11.67
N GLU A 92 2.11 -7.17 -11.84
CA GLU A 92 2.08 -8.17 -10.77
C GLU A 92 2.48 -9.55 -11.30
N ARG A 93 3.59 -10.12 -10.80
CA ARG A 93 4.03 -11.50 -11.09
C ARG A 93 3.92 -11.86 -12.59
N GLN A 94 4.45 -10.99 -13.46
CA GLN A 94 4.42 -11.10 -14.94
C GLN A 94 3.07 -10.85 -15.62
N ARG A 95 2.03 -10.48 -14.87
CA ARG A 95 0.75 -10.01 -15.42
C ARG A 95 0.69 -8.50 -15.40
N ARG A 96 0.02 -7.94 -16.40
CA ARG A 96 -0.30 -6.51 -16.49
C ARG A 96 -1.80 -6.36 -16.48
N THR A 97 -2.34 -5.67 -15.49
CA THR A 97 -3.77 -5.42 -15.35
C THR A 97 -4.03 -3.93 -15.43
N PRO A 98 -5.12 -3.48 -16.09
CA PRO A 98 -5.48 -2.06 -16.06
C PRO A 98 -5.63 -1.56 -14.62
N LEU A 99 -5.20 -0.32 -14.36
CA LEU A 99 -5.48 0.36 -13.11
C LEU A 99 -7.00 0.54 -12.99
N GLY A 100 -7.64 -0.34 -12.21
CA GLY A 100 -9.09 -0.35 -12.03
C GLY A 100 -9.59 0.83 -11.20
N SER A 101 -10.85 1.21 -11.39
CA SER A 101 -11.52 2.26 -10.59
C SER A 101 -11.71 1.89 -9.11
N ASN A 102 -11.53 0.62 -8.77
CA ASN A 102 -11.55 0.10 -7.40
C ASN A 102 -10.19 0.18 -6.69
N VAL A 103 -9.19 0.83 -7.31
CA VAL A 103 -7.84 1.03 -6.78
C VAL A 103 -7.62 2.52 -6.55
N GLN A 104 -7.22 2.86 -5.34
CA GLN A 104 -6.82 4.21 -4.95
C GLN A 104 -5.29 4.28 -4.87
N ILE A 105 -4.71 5.32 -5.47
CA ILE A 105 -3.30 5.65 -5.27
C ILE A 105 -3.22 6.47 -3.97
N LEU A 106 -2.47 5.98 -3.00
CA LEU A 106 -2.24 6.66 -1.73
C LEU A 106 -0.97 7.53 -1.77
N GLY A 107 -0.01 7.17 -2.60
CA GLY A 107 1.24 7.91 -2.71
C GLY A 107 2.22 7.26 -3.67
N ARG A 108 3.27 8.00 -4.02
CA ARG A 108 4.36 7.52 -4.87
C ARG A 108 5.58 7.18 -4.03
N VAL A 109 6.16 6.00 -4.25
CA VAL A 109 7.45 5.63 -3.66
C VAL A 109 8.54 6.39 -4.42
N LEU A 110 9.22 7.30 -3.71
CA LEU A 110 10.33 8.09 -4.25
C LEU A 110 11.67 7.34 -4.14
N GLN A 111 11.85 6.59 -3.06
CA GLN A 111 13.09 5.87 -2.78
C GLN A 111 12.86 4.66 -1.89
N VAL A 112 13.67 3.62 -2.09
CA VAL A 112 13.72 2.41 -1.27
C VAL A 112 15.08 2.36 -0.58
N TYR A 113 15.09 2.20 0.73
CA TYR A 113 16.29 1.87 1.51
C TYR A 113 16.19 0.40 1.92
N ALA A 114 17.24 -0.38 1.65
CA ALA A 114 17.30 -1.81 1.94
C ALA A 114 18.38 -2.13 2.99
N PRO A 115 18.10 -1.94 4.30
CA PRO A 115 19.11 -2.11 5.36
C PRO A 115 19.77 -3.50 5.38
N ARG A 116 19.08 -4.52 4.88
CA ARG A 116 19.60 -5.89 4.82
C ARG A 116 20.75 -6.10 3.82
N GLN A 117 20.90 -5.23 2.83
CA GLN A 117 21.97 -5.33 1.84
C GLN A 117 23.29 -4.72 2.33
N SER A 118 23.25 -3.93 3.41
CA SER A 118 24.42 -3.23 3.96
C SER A 118 25.43 -4.15 4.67
N CYS A 119 25.06 -5.42 4.95
CA CYS A 119 25.90 -6.35 5.72
C CYS A 119 26.75 -7.31 4.87
N PHE A 120 26.74 -7.21 3.53
CA PHE A 120 27.46 -8.16 2.65
C PHE A 120 28.67 -7.57 1.91
N ALA A 121 29.18 -6.40 2.32
CA ALA A 121 30.28 -5.74 1.61
C ALA A 121 31.71 -6.21 1.99
N GLU A 122 31.91 -7.09 2.98
CA GLU A 122 33.27 -7.51 3.40
C GLU A 122 33.39 -9.00 3.77
N ALA A 123 33.15 -9.92 2.82
CA ALA A 123 33.42 -11.34 3.07
C ALA A 123 34.09 -12.10 1.90
N PHE A 124 34.58 -11.41 0.86
CA PHE A 124 35.27 -12.05 -0.26
C PHE A 124 36.56 -11.30 -0.62
N THR A 125 37.51 -11.31 0.32
CA THR A 125 38.94 -11.21 0.00
C THR A 125 39.65 -12.28 0.83
N GLN A 126 39.86 -13.44 0.22
CA GLN A 126 40.91 -14.39 0.57
C GLN A 126 41.72 -14.66 -0.69
#